data_AF-A0A2X1QVC7-F1
#
_entry.id   AF-A0A2X1QVC7-F1
#
_cell.length_a   1.000
_cell.length_b   1.000
_cell.length_c   1.000
_cell.angle_alpha   90.00
_cell.angle_beta   90.00
_cell.angle_gamma   90.00
#
_symmetry.space_group_name_H-M   'P 1'
#
loop_
_entity.id
_entity.type
_entity.pdbx_description
1 polymer ?
#
loop_
_entity_poly.entity_id
_entity_poly.type
_entity_poly.pdbx_seq_one_letter_code
_entity_poly.pdbx_strand_id
1 'polypeptide(L)'
;MPPNADIVKNMNNMAAQTLEYEFTVDKTFKVAGPVTMHLKFSCNEIDSFVVVRVDRIDSSGTSSFLTMGHIRAATRSLYENYSSKCEVALDTSIHQPLQRNVPVLLCFSLMPTAALFKKGDKVVISIGSRTDYVSPTPKEGIIAPQFQTPFYFCRNTIYYGSETYIEFNVEKGQVP
;
A
#
# COMPACT_ATOMS: atom_id res chain seq x y z
N MET A 1 14.87 26.07 32.65
CA MET A 1 13.63 26.35 31.90
C MET A 1 13.34 27.85 31.97
N PRO A 2 13.03 28.50 30.85
CA PRO A 2 11.85 29.33 30.77
C PRO A 2 10.63 28.46 30.45
N PRO A 3 9.49 28.70 31.10
CA PRO A 3 8.20 28.08 30.80
C PRO A 3 7.46 28.88 29.72
N ASN A 4 6.49 28.22 29.08
CA ASN A 4 5.53 28.71 28.07
C ASN A 4 6.04 28.56 26.62
N ALA A 5 5.69 27.48 25.94
CA ALA A 5 4.36 27.20 25.38
C ALA A 5 4.07 28.10 24.17
N ASP A 6 4.63 27.68 23.04
CA ASP A 6 3.93 27.66 21.75
C ASP A 6 4.48 26.48 20.95
N ILE A 7 4.28 25.28 21.50
CA ILE A 7 4.43 24.05 20.72
C ILE A 7 3.24 24.02 19.78
N VAL A 8 3.45 24.62 18.60
CA VAL A 8 2.71 24.53 17.35
C VAL A 8 1.40 23.73 17.45
N LYS A 9 0.30 24.46 17.65
CA LYS A 9 -1.10 23.98 17.60
C LYS A 9 -1.50 23.24 16.31
N ASN A 10 -0.61 23.10 15.32
CA ASN A 10 -0.88 22.53 14.00
C ASN A 10 -0.29 21.13 13.77
N MET A 11 0.40 20.50 14.73
CA MET A 11 0.89 19.11 14.53
C MET A 11 -0.23 18.07 14.41
N ASN A 12 -1.43 18.37 14.92
CA ASN A 12 -2.60 17.50 14.76
C ASN A 12 -3.15 17.45 13.30
N ASN A 13 -2.64 18.29 12.39
CA ASN A 13 -2.95 18.22 10.95
C ASN A 13 -1.99 17.31 10.15
N MET A 14 -1.04 16.62 10.79
CA MET A 14 -0.19 15.61 10.11
C MET A 14 -0.94 14.34 9.69
N ALA A 15 -2.22 14.20 10.09
CA ALA A 15 -3.08 13.05 9.81
C ALA A 15 -3.45 12.84 8.32
N ALA A 16 -2.94 13.64 7.38
CA ALA A 16 -3.27 13.53 5.94
C ALA A 16 -2.10 12.99 5.08
N GLN A 17 -1.14 12.27 5.67
CA GLN A 17 -0.01 11.66 4.94
C GLN A 17 -0.23 10.19 4.56
N THR A 18 -1.31 9.58 5.08
CA THR A 18 -1.75 8.23 4.76
C THR A 18 -3.24 8.27 4.40
N LEU A 19 -3.62 7.53 3.35
CA LEU A 19 -5.02 7.28 2.99
C LEU A 19 -5.39 5.88 3.46
N GLU A 20 -6.49 5.75 4.18
CA GLU A 20 -6.99 4.47 4.66
C GLU A 20 -8.33 4.11 4.03
N TYR A 21 -8.43 2.86 3.58
CA TYR A 21 -9.66 2.29 3.03
C TYR A 21 -10.01 1.04 3.81
N GLU A 22 -11.31 0.89 4.10
CA GLU A 22 -11.82 -0.24 4.84
C GLU A 22 -12.83 -1.01 3.98
N PHE A 23 -12.69 -2.32 3.96
CA PHE A 23 -13.67 -3.24 3.39
C PHE A 23 -14.12 -4.25 4.45
N THR A 24 -15.43 -4.35 4.68
CA THR A 24 -16.00 -5.38 5.57
C THR A 24 -16.28 -6.65 4.80
N VAL A 25 -15.76 -7.77 5.29
CA VAL A 25 -15.91 -9.10 4.69
C VAL A 25 -17.36 -9.58 4.85
N ASP A 26 -18.03 -9.81 3.72
CA ASP A 26 -19.44 -10.23 3.67
C ASP A 26 -19.64 -11.74 3.77
N LYS A 27 -18.65 -12.52 3.34
CA LYS A 27 -18.59 -13.98 3.39
C LYS A 27 -17.21 -14.45 3.83
N THR A 28 -17.14 -15.56 4.56
CA THR A 28 -15.85 -16.15 4.93
C THR A 28 -15.14 -16.68 3.68
N PHE A 29 -13.86 -16.40 3.51
CA PHE A 29 -13.02 -16.92 2.42
C PHE A 29 -11.55 -17.04 2.85
N LYS A 30 -10.80 -17.87 2.13
CA LYS A 30 -9.35 -18.04 2.31
C LYS A 30 -8.61 -17.35 1.18
N VAL A 31 -7.52 -16.67 1.51
CA VAL A 31 -6.54 -16.21 0.54
C VAL A 31 -5.23 -16.96 0.75
N ALA A 32 -4.56 -17.29 -0.33
CA ALA A 32 -3.21 -17.86 -0.30
C ALA A 32 -2.45 -17.51 -1.58
N GLY A 33 -1.32 -16.83 -1.41
CA GLY A 33 -0.38 -16.55 -2.49
C GLY A 33 -0.25 -15.06 -2.81
N PRO A 34 -0.07 -14.72 -4.09
CA PRO A 34 0.29 -13.37 -4.51
C PRO A 34 -0.82 -12.35 -4.23
N VAL A 35 -0.38 -11.12 -3.98
CA VAL A 35 -1.25 -9.96 -3.83
C VAL A 35 -0.71 -8.87 -4.76
N THR A 36 -1.58 -8.30 -5.60
CA THR A 36 -1.20 -7.29 -6.58
C THR A 36 -2.01 -6.03 -6.37
N MET A 37 -1.35 -4.88 -6.41
CA MET A 37 -2.00 -3.58 -6.32
C MET A 37 -2.02 -2.91 -7.68
N HIS A 38 -3.21 -2.42 -8.06
CA HIS A 38 -3.43 -1.54 -9.19
C HIS A 38 -3.86 -0.18 -8.66
N LEU A 39 -3.11 0.87 -9.01
CA LEU A 39 -3.37 2.22 -8.57
C LEU A 39 -3.33 3.19 -9.75
N LYS A 40 -4.45 3.86 -10.01
CA LYS A 40 -4.45 5.07 -10.83
C LYS A 40 -3.94 6.23 -9.98
N PHE A 41 -2.78 6.77 -10.36
CA PHE A 41 -1.98 7.66 -9.53
C PHE A 41 -1.47 8.87 -10.33
N SER A 42 -1.40 10.03 -9.69
CA SER A 42 -0.60 11.16 -10.18
C SER A 42 0.07 11.89 -9.02
N CYS A 43 1.06 12.73 -9.33
CA CYS A 43 1.58 13.70 -8.38
C CYS A 43 1.98 15.00 -9.09
N ASN A 44 2.33 16.02 -8.33
CA ASN A 44 2.78 17.32 -8.86
C ASN A 44 4.24 17.33 -9.35
N GLU A 45 4.98 16.23 -9.18
CA GLU A 45 6.42 16.12 -9.39
C GLU A 45 6.75 15.06 -10.45
N ILE A 46 8.03 14.96 -10.82
CA ILE A 46 8.47 14.02 -11.86
C ILE A 46 8.60 12.57 -11.38
N ASP A 47 8.45 12.34 -10.08
CA ASP A 47 8.55 11.03 -9.45
C ASP A 47 7.91 11.06 -8.07
N SER A 48 7.59 9.90 -7.52
CA SER A 48 7.06 9.73 -6.16
C SER A 48 7.28 8.30 -5.69
N PHE A 49 7.10 8.07 -4.39
CA PHE A 49 7.13 6.75 -3.79
C PHE A 49 5.75 6.43 -3.20
N VAL A 50 5.30 5.19 -3.41
CA VAL A 50 4.03 4.71 -2.88
C VAL A 50 4.31 3.44 -2.10
N VAL A 51 3.75 3.36 -0.91
CA VAL A 51 3.80 2.20 -0.03
C VAL A 51 2.37 1.84 0.35
N VAL A 52 2.05 0.55 0.26
CA VAL A 52 0.75 0.01 0.63
C VAL A 52 0.98 -1.02 1.72
N ARG A 53 0.24 -0.87 2.82
CA ARG A 53 0.11 -1.86 3.90
C ARG A 53 -1.33 -2.35 3.92
N VAL A 54 -1.50 -3.63 4.19
CA VAL A 54 -2.80 -4.25 4.40
C VAL A 54 -2.81 -4.94 5.76
N ASP A 55 -3.85 -4.66 6.53
CA ASP A 55 -4.14 -5.30 7.80
C ASP A 55 -5.51 -5.99 7.76
N ARG A 56 -5.67 -7.03 8.57
CA ARG A 56 -6.95 -7.62 8.93
C ARG A 56 -7.31 -7.24 10.35
N ILE A 57 -8.50 -6.70 10.54
CA ILE A 57 -9.08 -6.49 11.87
C ILE A 57 -10.16 -7.54 12.08
N ASP A 58 -10.00 -8.37 13.10
CA ASP A 58 -11.00 -9.40 13.42
C ASP A 58 -12.22 -8.83 14.18
N SER A 59 -13.21 -9.68 14.44
CA SER A 59 -14.43 -9.30 15.18
C SER A 59 -14.18 -8.81 16.62
N SER A 60 -13.00 -9.06 17.18
CA SER A 60 -12.61 -8.54 18.51
C SER A 60 -12.00 -7.14 18.43
N GLY A 61 -11.75 -6.63 17.22
CA GLY A 61 -11.03 -5.38 16.99
C GLY A 61 -9.51 -5.56 16.96
N THR A 62 -9.00 -6.79 16.96
CA THR A 62 -7.56 -7.06 16.92
C THR A 62 -7.05 -6.89 15.50
N SER A 63 -6.14 -5.94 15.30
CA SER A 63 -5.44 -5.74 14.03
C SER A 63 -4.28 -6.73 13.87
N SER A 64 -4.13 -7.25 12.66
CA SER A 64 -3.07 -8.17 12.27
C SER A 64 -2.51 -7.79 10.90
N PHE A 65 -1.20 -7.63 10.83
CA PHE A 65 -0.49 -7.38 9.57
C PHE A 65 -0.71 -8.55 8.60
N LEU A 66 -1.07 -8.23 7.36
CA LEU A 66 -1.25 -9.23 6.30
C LEU A 66 -0.16 -9.16 5.24
N THR A 67 0.04 -7.98 4.67
CA THR A 67 0.96 -7.80 3.54
C THR A 67 1.34 -6.34 3.35
N MET A 68 2.43 -6.13 2.62
CA MET A 68 2.98 -4.82 2.30
C MET A 68 3.68 -4.86 0.94
N GLY A 69 3.69 -3.73 0.25
CA GLY A 69 4.42 -3.56 -1.01
C GLY A 69 4.69 -2.09 -1.26
N HIS A 70 5.57 -1.81 -2.21
CA HIS A 70 5.93 -0.45 -2.57
C HIS A 70 6.34 -0.34 -4.03
N ILE A 71 6.31 0.88 -4.54
CA ILE A 71 6.77 1.22 -5.88
C ILE A 71 7.30 2.65 -5.92
N ARG A 72 8.36 2.85 -6.70
CA ARG A 72 8.78 4.16 -7.18
C ARG A 72 8.10 4.45 -8.51
N ALA A 73 7.29 5.49 -8.59
CA ALA A 73 6.36 5.71 -9.69
C ALA A 73 7.06 5.95 -11.05
N ALA A 74 8.25 6.55 -11.04
CA ALA A 74 9.04 6.70 -12.25
C ALA A 74 9.67 5.38 -12.75
N THR A 75 9.71 4.32 -11.95
CA THR A 75 10.24 3.00 -12.35
C THR A 75 9.13 1.96 -12.46
N ARG A 76 7.96 2.37 -12.94
CA ARG A 76 6.73 1.55 -13.04
C ARG A 76 6.69 0.63 -14.28
N SER A 77 7.75 0.58 -15.06
CA SER A 77 7.81 -0.23 -16.28
C SER A 77 7.71 -1.71 -15.91
N LEU A 78 6.71 -2.41 -16.46
CA LEU A 78 6.59 -3.85 -16.25
C LEU A 78 7.71 -4.58 -16.99
N TYR A 79 8.32 -5.54 -16.32
CA TYR A 79 9.25 -6.47 -16.96
C TYR A 79 8.49 -7.74 -17.35
N GLU A 80 7.80 -7.71 -18.49
CA GLU A 80 6.86 -8.75 -18.90
C GLU A 80 7.47 -10.16 -18.92
N ASN A 81 8.70 -10.29 -19.43
CA ASN A 81 9.40 -11.58 -19.55
C ASN A 81 9.80 -12.20 -18.19
N TYR A 82 9.83 -11.41 -17.12
CA TYR A 82 10.16 -11.85 -15.76
C TYR A 82 8.94 -11.84 -14.83
N SER A 83 7.81 -11.31 -15.30
CA SER A 83 6.56 -11.35 -14.57
C SER A 83 5.97 -12.76 -14.63
N SER A 84 5.29 -13.16 -13.57
CA SER A 84 4.64 -14.46 -13.46
C SER A 84 3.28 -14.31 -12.80
N LYS A 85 2.55 -15.43 -12.68
CA LYS A 85 1.31 -15.47 -11.89
C LYS A 85 1.53 -15.14 -10.41
N CYS A 86 2.76 -15.23 -9.91
CA CYS A 86 3.10 -15.03 -8.50
C CYS A 86 3.69 -13.65 -8.21
N GLU A 87 4.12 -12.92 -9.25
CA GLU A 87 4.83 -11.65 -9.07
C GLU A 87 4.76 -10.80 -10.35
N VAL A 88 4.39 -9.53 -10.18
CA VAL A 88 4.62 -8.46 -11.15
C VAL A 88 6.07 -7.99 -10.99
N ALA A 89 6.89 -8.26 -12.00
CA ALA A 89 8.28 -7.79 -12.04
C ALA A 89 8.34 -6.37 -12.63
N LEU A 90 9.11 -5.49 -12.01
CA LEU A 90 9.35 -4.14 -12.50
C LEU A 90 10.76 -4.02 -13.07
N ASP A 91 10.90 -3.45 -14.26
CA ASP A 91 12.20 -3.05 -14.80
C ASP A 91 12.58 -1.70 -14.19
N THR A 92 13.36 -1.77 -13.12
CA THR A 92 13.79 -0.57 -12.37
C THR A 92 14.91 0.21 -13.08
N SER A 93 15.46 -0.30 -14.18
CA SER A 93 16.44 0.42 -15.00
C SER A 93 15.79 1.45 -15.91
N ILE A 94 14.51 1.26 -16.25
CA ILE A 94 13.75 2.17 -17.10
C ILE A 94 13.07 3.24 -16.25
N HIS A 95 13.58 4.46 -16.36
CA HIS A 95 12.97 5.64 -15.76
C HIS A 95 11.98 6.30 -16.72
N GLN A 96 10.72 6.35 -16.34
CA GLN A 96 9.61 7.04 -16.99
C GLN A 96 9.13 8.19 -16.10
N PRO A 97 9.75 9.38 -16.16
CA PRO A 97 9.32 10.53 -15.36
C PRO A 97 7.82 10.82 -15.49
N LEU A 98 7.20 11.18 -14.38
CA LEU A 98 5.79 11.59 -14.35
C LEU A 98 5.63 12.97 -14.96
N GLN A 99 4.50 13.17 -15.63
CA GLN A 99 4.03 14.50 -15.99
C GLN A 99 3.15 15.03 -14.86
N ARG A 100 3.35 16.30 -14.51
CA ARG A 100 2.64 16.97 -13.41
C ARG A 100 1.13 16.76 -13.51
N ASN A 101 0.55 16.11 -12.50
CA ASN A 101 -0.88 15.81 -12.35
C ASN A 101 -1.50 15.00 -13.49
N VAL A 102 -0.70 14.33 -14.32
CA VAL A 102 -1.19 13.41 -15.35
C VAL A 102 -1.28 12.00 -14.74
N PRO A 103 -2.45 11.35 -14.74
CA PRO A 103 -2.60 10.01 -14.18
C PRO A 103 -1.80 8.96 -14.94
N VAL A 104 -1.16 8.06 -14.21
CA VAL A 104 -0.54 6.83 -14.68
C VAL A 104 -1.10 5.63 -13.90
N LEU A 105 -0.93 4.43 -14.44
CA LEU A 105 -1.21 3.20 -13.72
C LEU A 105 0.07 2.69 -13.05
N LEU A 106 -0.02 2.41 -11.75
CA LEU A 106 0.99 1.69 -10.99
C LEU A 106 0.46 0.27 -10.76
N CYS A 107 1.23 -0.73 -11.17
CA CYS A 107 0.95 -2.14 -10.96
C CYS A 107 2.16 -2.78 -10.29
N PHE A 108 2.00 -3.31 -9.08
CA PHE A 108 3.12 -3.88 -8.33
C PHE A 108 2.65 -4.94 -7.35
N SER A 109 3.58 -5.86 -7.05
CA SER A 109 3.37 -6.93 -6.07
C SER A 109 3.46 -6.39 -4.64
N LEU A 110 2.59 -6.91 -3.79
CA LEU A 110 2.79 -6.91 -2.35
C LEU A 110 3.35 -8.29 -1.94
N MET A 111 3.89 -8.39 -0.73
CA MET A 111 4.38 -9.66 -0.18
C MET A 111 3.27 -10.73 -0.25
N PRO A 112 3.54 -11.94 -0.76
CA PRO A 112 2.57 -13.03 -0.73
C PRO A 112 2.05 -13.27 0.70
N THR A 113 0.76 -13.59 0.82
CA THR A 113 0.13 -13.77 2.14
C THR A 113 -0.82 -14.97 2.14
N ALA A 114 -1.12 -15.47 3.34
CA ALA A 114 -2.12 -16.50 3.55
C ALA A 114 -2.95 -16.16 4.78
N ALA A 115 -4.27 -16.07 4.60
CA ALA A 115 -5.19 -15.69 5.68
C ALA A 115 -6.59 -16.27 5.46
N LEU A 116 -7.25 -16.59 6.58
CA LEU A 116 -8.69 -16.85 6.61
C LEU A 116 -9.40 -15.55 7.02
N PHE A 117 -10.20 -15.00 6.12
CA PHE A 117 -11.12 -13.92 6.44
C PHE A 117 -12.46 -14.50 6.84
N LYS A 118 -12.94 -14.15 8.02
CA LYS A 118 -14.27 -14.47 8.51
C LYS A 118 -15.24 -13.36 8.14
N LYS A 119 -16.50 -13.72 7.90
CA LYS A 119 -17.59 -12.75 7.79
C LYS A 119 -17.55 -11.79 8.99
N GLY A 120 -17.57 -10.49 8.70
CA GLY A 120 -17.50 -9.42 9.69
C GLY A 120 -16.08 -8.91 10.00
N ASP A 121 -15.03 -9.62 9.58
CA ASP A 121 -13.68 -9.07 9.62
C ASP A 121 -13.58 -7.85 8.70
N LYS A 122 -12.60 -6.98 8.97
CA LYS A 122 -12.28 -5.84 8.12
C LYS A 122 -10.92 -6.03 7.47
N VAL A 123 -10.83 -5.66 6.20
CA VAL A 123 -9.57 -5.45 5.49
C VAL A 123 -9.31 -3.96 5.48
N VAL A 124 -8.17 -3.54 6.04
CA VAL A 124 -7.75 -2.14 6.05
C VAL A 124 -6.54 -1.99 5.13
N ILE A 125 -6.63 -1.06 4.18
CA ILE A 125 -5.58 -0.73 3.23
C ILE A 125 -5.09 0.67 3.55
N SER A 126 -3.84 0.77 4.02
CA SER A 126 -3.19 2.04 4.31
C SER A 126 -2.19 2.35 3.21
N ILE A 127 -2.34 3.50 2.54
CA ILE A 127 -1.50 3.95 1.44
C ILE A 127 -0.78 5.22 1.84
N GLY A 128 0.55 5.21 1.78
CA GLY A 128 1.38 6.36 2.08
C GLY A 128 2.54 6.49 1.10
N SER A 129 3.46 7.40 1.40
CA SER A 129 4.64 7.66 0.57
C SER A 129 5.96 7.55 1.30
N ARG A 130 5.90 7.20 2.58
CA ARG A 130 7.06 6.87 3.39
C ARG A 130 6.76 5.60 4.15
N THR A 131 7.76 4.73 4.27
CA THR A 131 7.58 3.47 4.97
C THR A 131 7.27 3.69 6.44
N ASP A 132 7.86 4.68 7.11
CA ASP A 132 7.62 4.96 8.53
C ASP A 132 6.16 5.31 8.90
N TYR A 133 5.36 5.77 7.94
CA TYR A 133 3.93 6.04 8.15
C TYR A 133 3.05 4.81 8.08
N VAL A 134 3.55 3.70 7.54
CA VAL A 134 2.83 2.44 7.36
C VAL A 134 3.67 1.23 7.79
N SER A 135 4.74 1.45 8.56
CA SER A 135 5.74 0.41 8.85
C SER A 135 5.16 -0.70 9.72
N PRO A 136 5.42 -1.98 9.39
CA PRO A 136 5.26 -3.06 10.34
C PRO A 136 6.28 -2.92 11.46
N THR A 137 5.96 -3.53 12.59
CA THR A 137 6.78 -3.61 13.79
C THR A 137 7.47 -4.98 13.83
N PRO A 138 8.62 -5.11 14.53
CA PRO A 138 9.27 -6.41 14.69
C PRO A 138 8.38 -7.49 15.32
N LYS A 139 7.34 -7.10 16.09
CA LYS A 139 6.34 -8.02 16.66
C LYS A 139 5.50 -8.70 15.59
N GLU A 140 5.33 -8.06 14.43
CA GLU A 140 4.61 -8.59 13.27
C GLU A 140 5.52 -9.46 12.39
N GLY A 141 6.76 -9.72 12.81
CA GLY A 141 7.70 -10.61 12.12
C GLY A 141 8.34 -10.02 10.87
N ILE A 142 8.11 -8.74 10.58
CA ILE A 142 8.64 -8.04 9.40
C ILE A 142 9.51 -6.87 9.84
N ILE A 143 10.66 -6.73 9.18
CA ILE A 143 11.51 -5.56 9.27
C ILE A 143 11.48 -4.89 7.90
N ALA A 144 10.80 -3.75 7.81
CA ALA A 144 10.81 -2.93 6.59
C ALA A 144 12.04 -1.99 6.62
N PRO A 145 13.00 -2.14 5.69
CA PRO A 145 14.12 -1.21 5.63
C PRO A 145 13.63 0.19 5.22
N GLN A 146 14.39 1.21 5.60
CA GLN A 146 14.18 2.54 5.03
C GLN A 146 14.69 2.54 3.58
N PHE A 147 13.80 2.85 2.64
CA PHE A 147 14.17 2.99 1.24
C PHE A 147 14.66 4.40 0.95
N GLN A 148 15.65 4.52 0.05
CA GLN A 148 15.95 5.80 -0.57
C GLN A 148 14.78 6.16 -1.48
N THR A 149 13.98 7.12 -1.02
CA THR A 149 12.82 7.64 -1.76
C THR A 149 13.19 8.95 -2.46
N PRO A 150 12.49 9.33 -3.54
CA PRO A 150 12.72 10.61 -4.19
C PRO A 150 12.53 11.78 -3.20
N PHE A 151 13.44 12.76 -3.21
CA PHE A 151 13.46 13.89 -2.27
C PHE A 151 12.42 14.98 -2.56
N TYR A 152 11.34 14.64 -3.27
CA TYR A 152 10.35 15.60 -3.74
C TYR A 152 9.22 15.80 -2.72
N PHE A 153 8.79 17.04 -2.54
CA PHE A 153 7.58 17.36 -1.79
C PHE A 153 6.33 17.08 -2.64
N CYS A 154 5.98 15.80 -2.75
CA CYS A 154 4.88 15.35 -3.58
C CYS A 154 3.53 15.52 -2.87
N ARG A 155 2.60 16.17 -3.54
CA ARG A 155 1.17 16.02 -3.36
C ARG A 155 0.68 14.91 -4.28
N ASN A 156 0.52 13.72 -3.71
CA ASN A 156 0.04 12.55 -4.41
C ASN A 156 -1.49 12.54 -4.51
N THR A 157 -2.00 12.04 -5.63
CA THR A 157 -3.44 11.86 -5.88
C THR A 157 -3.70 10.42 -6.31
N ILE A 158 -4.60 9.74 -5.60
CA ILE A 158 -5.13 8.44 -5.97
C ILE A 158 -6.53 8.65 -6.56
N TYR A 159 -6.77 8.07 -7.74
CA TYR A 159 -8.06 8.16 -8.40
C TYR A 159 -8.86 6.90 -8.14
N TYR A 160 -10.14 7.06 -7.80
CA TYR A 160 -11.08 5.95 -7.58
C TYR A 160 -11.70 5.48 -8.89
N GLY A 161 -12.05 4.20 -8.96
CA GLY A 161 -12.73 3.60 -10.11
C GLY A 161 -12.25 2.18 -10.37
N SER A 162 -12.62 1.63 -11.53
CA SER A 162 -12.28 0.26 -11.93
C SER A 162 -10.79 0.00 -12.13
N GLU A 163 -9.96 1.05 -12.19
CA GLU A 163 -8.50 0.97 -12.38
C GLU A 163 -7.72 0.98 -11.07
N THR A 164 -8.39 1.22 -9.94
CA THR A 164 -7.77 1.23 -8.61
C THR A 164 -8.39 0.14 -7.76
N TYR A 165 -7.64 -0.93 -7.55
CA TYR A 165 -8.07 -2.10 -6.79
C TYR A 165 -6.87 -2.91 -6.31
N ILE A 166 -7.13 -3.73 -5.30
CA ILE A 166 -6.19 -4.76 -4.83
C ILE A 166 -6.74 -6.13 -5.22
N GLU A 167 -5.87 -7.00 -5.71
CA GLU A 167 -6.21 -8.38 -6.09
C GLU A 167 -5.61 -9.35 -5.07
N PHE A 168 -6.46 -10.23 -4.54
CA PHE A 168 -6.06 -11.35 -3.70
C PHE A 168 -6.33 -12.67 -4.40
N ASN A 169 -5.40 -13.63 -4.28
CA ASN A 169 -5.64 -15.00 -4.72
C ASN A 169 -6.55 -15.75 -3.73
N VAL A 170 -7.84 -15.80 -4.02
CA VAL A 170 -8.84 -16.51 -3.22
C VAL A 170 -8.80 -18.00 -3.54
N GLU A 171 -8.60 -18.84 -2.52
CA GLU A 171 -8.62 -20.30 -2.69
C GLU A 171 -10.03 -20.77 -3.05
N LYS A 172 -10.13 -21.64 -4.07
CA LYS A 172 -11.38 -22.29 -4.46
C LYS A 172 -11.56 -23.56 -3.60
N GLY A 173 -12.49 -23.54 -2.65
CA GLY A 173 -12.81 -24.71 -1.81
C GLY A 173 -13.87 -24.43 -0.75
N GLN A 174 -14.40 -25.48 -0.12
CA GLN A 174 -15.28 -25.31 1.04
C GLN A 174 -14.50 -24.66 2.18
N VAL A 175 -15.03 -23.52 2.62
CA VAL A 175 -14.60 -22.85 3.84
C VAL A 175 -15.21 -23.65 5.00
N PRO A 176 -14.42 -24.10 5.98
CA PRO A 176 -14.93 -24.85 7.13
C PRO A 176 -15.92 -24.05 7.97
#